data_AF-J7IJW2-F1
#
_entry.id   AF-J7IJW2-F1
#
_cell.length_a   1.000
_cell.length_b   1.000
_cell.length_c   1.000
_cell.angle_alpha   90.00
_cell.angle_beta   90.00
_cell.angle_gamma   90.00
#
_symmetry.space_group_name_H-M   'P 1'
#
loop_
_entity.id
_entity.type
_entity.pdbx_description
1 polymer ?
#
loop_
_entity_poly.entity_id
_entity_poly.type
_entity_poly.pdbx_seq_one_letter_code
_entity_poly.pdbx_strand_id
1 'polypeptide(L)'
;SGKHQGFSDKEITDVADIGIGGSDLGPVTVCSALKHFKTRLNVHFVSNVDGNHLAETLKNLNPETTLFIIPSKTFTTQETMTNALSAKEWFLKVGKEEEVAKHFVAVSTNIEAVKSFGISEENIFEFRDWVGGRYSLWSAIGLSITLSIGYDNFEALLKGAYDADTHFNNTEFEHNIPVILGLLGIW
;
A
#
# COMPACT_ATOMS: atom_id res chain seq x y z
N SER A 1 -16.32 -7.30 2.60
CA SER A 1 -17.53 -7.41 3.43
C SER A 1 -18.37 -6.13 3.45
N GLY A 2 -17.84 -4.95 3.06
CA GLY A 2 -18.61 -3.70 3.09
C GLY A 2 -18.82 -3.10 4.49
N LYS A 3 -18.32 -3.76 5.53
CA LYS A 3 -18.49 -3.34 6.93
C LYS A 3 -17.83 -1.99 7.23
N HIS A 4 -16.66 -1.74 6.64
CA HIS A 4 -16.08 -0.40 6.65
C HIS A 4 -16.76 0.45 5.58
N GLN A 5 -17.36 1.55 6.02
CA GLN A 5 -18.13 2.45 5.18
C GLN A 5 -17.49 3.84 5.21
N GLY A 6 -17.67 4.59 4.13
CA GLY A 6 -17.27 5.99 4.06
C GLY A 6 -18.12 6.88 4.97
N PHE A 7 -17.89 8.18 4.90
CA PHE A 7 -18.61 9.16 5.71
C PHE A 7 -20.11 9.21 5.42
N SER A 8 -20.53 8.81 4.21
CA SER A 8 -21.93 8.73 3.79
C SER A 8 -22.56 7.35 3.97
N ASP A 9 -21.93 6.48 4.78
CA ASP A 9 -22.35 5.10 5.06
C ASP A 9 -22.39 4.19 3.81
N LYS A 10 -21.80 4.64 2.70
CA LYS A 10 -21.60 3.82 1.50
C LYS A 10 -20.37 2.94 1.65
N GLU A 11 -20.41 1.75 1.06
CA GLU A 11 -19.24 0.89 1.04
C GLU A 11 -18.10 1.52 0.23
N ILE A 12 -16.86 1.34 0.69
CA ILE A 12 -15.68 1.71 -0.09
C ILE A 12 -15.65 0.92 -1.40
N THR A 13 -15.43 1.58 -2.53
CA THR A 13 -15.32 1.01 -3.88
C THR A 13 -13.90 1.10 -4.43
N ASP A 14 -13.16 2.13 -4.02
CA ASP A 14 -11.86 2.48 -4.57
C ASP A 14 -10.83 2.62 -3.45
N VAL A 15 -9.61 2.18 -3.73
CA VAL A 15 -8.44 2.32 -2.85
C VAL A 15 -7.35 3.04 -3.63
N ALA A 16 -6.82 4.13 -3.11
CA ALA A 16 -5.70 4.86 -3.69
C ALA A 16 -4.48 4.76 -2.75
N ASP A 17 -3.45 4.05 -3.21
CA ASP A 17 -2.18 3.90 -2.52
C ASP A 17 -1.22 5.02 -2.96
N ILE A 18 -0.83 5.89 -2.02
CA ILE A 18 -0.01 7.08 -2.27
C ILE A 18 1.38 6.85 -1.68
N GLY A 19 2.23 6.13 -2.40
CA GLY A 19 3.57 5.75 -1.99
C GLY A 19 4.61 6.02 -3.07
N ILE A 20 5.90 6.00 -2.74
CA ILE A 20 6.97 6.12 -3.75
C ILE A 20 8.05 5.05 -3.52
N GLY A 21 8.64 4.60 -4.62
CA GLY A 21 9.73 3.63 -4.58
C GLY A 21 9.29 2.31 -3.99
N GLY A 22 9.87 1.93 -2.83
CA GLY A 22 9.56 0.66 -2.17
C GLY A 22 8.13 0.51 -1.70
N SER A 23 7.44 1.61 -1.37
CA SER A 23 6.02 1.59 -1.00
C SER A 23 5.06 1.55 -2.18
N ASP A 24 5.55 1.63 -3.41
CA ASP A 24 4.74 1.63 -4.64
C ASP A 24 5.04 0.43 -5.54
N LEU A 25 6.31 0.25 -5.92
CA LEU A 25 6.71 -0.70 -6.97
C LEU A 25 6.32 -2.15 -6.68
N GLY A 26 6.50 -2.60 -5.44
CA GLY A 26 6.12 -3.95 -5.00
C GLY A 26 4.60 -4.15 -5.09
N PRO A 27 3.81 -3.33 -4.37
CA PRO A 27 2.35 -3.35 -4.47
C PRO A 27 1.78 -3.27 -5.89
N VAL A 28 2.25 -2.33 -6.72
CA VAL A 28 1.83 -2.19 -8.13
C VAL A 28 2.08 -3.48 -8.90
N THR A 29 3.29 -4.03 -8.79
CA THR A 29 3.70 -5.23 -9.53
C THR A 29 2.82 -6.42 -9.16
N VAL A 30 2.63 -6.66 -7.85
CA VAL A 30 1.85 -7.81 -7.38
C VAL A 30 0.37 -7.65 -7.72
N CYS A 31 -0.22 -6.47 -7.53
CA CYS A 31 -1.62 -6.23 -7.90
C CYS A 31 -1.86 -6.39 -9.40
N SER A 32 -0.91 -5.99 -10.24
CA SER A 32 -0.97 -6.20 -11.68
C SER A 32 -0.85 -7.68 -12.05
N ALA A 33 0.15 -8.38 -11.49
CA ALA A 33 0.40 -9.79 -11.78
C ALA A 33 -0.74 -10.71 -11.30
N LEU A 34 -1.36 -10.38 -10.17
CA LEU A 34 -2.43 -11.17 -9.54
C LEU A 34 -3.84 -10.61 -9.81
N LYS A 35 -4.00 -9.76 -10.82
CA LYS A 35 -5.28 -9.11 -11.16
C LYS A 35 -6.45 -10.08 -11.35
N HIS A 36 -6.18 -11.33 -11.73
CA HIS A 36 -7.22 -12.37 -11.85
C HIS A 36 -7.90 -12.70 -10.50
N PHE A 37 -7.19 -12.54 -9.38
CA PHE A 37 -7.68 -12.79 -8.02
C PHE A 37 -8.36 -11.57 -7.40
N LYS A 38 -8.64 -10.52 -8.20
CA LYS A 38 -9.13 -9.26 -7.66
C LYS A 38 -10.43 -9.42 -6.86
N THR A 39 -10.53 -8.65 -5.78
CA THR A 39 -11.78 -8.41 -5.08
C THR A 39 -12.65 -7.42 -5.86
N ARG A 40 -13.76 -7.00 -5.25
CA ARG A 40 -14.62 -5.94 -5.81
C ARG A 40 -13.99 -4.54 -5.80
N LEU A 41 -12.87 -4.34 -5.10
CA LEU A 41 -12.22 -3.04 -4.97
C LEU A 41 -11.42 -2.71 -6.23
N ASN A 42 -11.45 -1.44 -6.62
CA ASN A 42 -10.53 -0.91 -7.62
C ASN A 42 -9.36 -0.27 -6.89
N VAL A 43 -8.13 -0.71 -7.20
CA VAL A 43 -6.92 -0.21 -6.55
C VAL A 43 -6.13 0.64 -7.54
N HIS A 44 -5.75 1.83 -7.09
CA HIS A 44 -5.03 2.87 -7.82
C HIS A 44 -3.73 3.18 -7.10
N PHE A 45 -2.69 3.54 -7.84
CA PHE A 45 -1.36 3.81 -7.29
C PHE A 45 -0.87 5.18 -7.74
N VAL A 46 -0.43 6.01 -6.80
CA VAL A 46 0.02 7.38 -7.05
C VAL A 46 1.40 7.59 -6.42
N SER A 47 2.43 7.64 -7.26
CA SER A 47 3.82 7.75 -6.78
C SER A 47 4.60 8.93 -7.30
N ASN A 48 4.13 9.56 -8.36
CA ASN A 48 4.82 10.71 -8.96
C ASN A 48 4.45 11.98 -8.20
N VAL A 49 5.43 12.84 -7.92
CA VAL A 49 5.22 14.16 -7.32
C VAL A 49 4.59 15.15 -8.29
N ASP A 50 4.68 14.87 -9.60
CA ASP A 50 3.91 15.60 -10.60
C ASP A 50 2.40 15.47 -10.29
N GLY A 51 1.79 16.60 -9.93
CA GLY A 51 0.38 16.68 -9.54
C GLY A 51 -0.59 16.18 -10.61
N ASN A 52 -0.16 16.06 -11.87
CA ASN A 52 -0.97 15.46 -12.92
C ASN A 52 -1.34 14.00 -12.61
N HIS A 53 -0.44 13.22 -12.00
CA HIS A 53 -0.71 11.81 -11.69
C HIS A 53 -1.85 11.67 -10.67
N LEU A 54 -1.79 12.45 -9.58
CA LEU A 54 -2.86 12.49 -8.60
C LEU A 54 -4.16 13.03 -9.21
N ALA A 55 -4.10 14.13 -9.96
CA ALA A 55 -5.28 14.76 -10.55
C ALA A 55 -6.04 13.83 -11.51
N GLU A 56 -5.33 13.12 -12.40
CA GLU A 56 -5.94 12.16 -13.32
C GLU A 56 -6.54 10.96 -12.58
N THR A 57 -5.90 10.51 -11.50
CA THR A 57 -6.43 9.45 -10.65
C THR A 57 -7.74 9.90 -9.99
N LEU A 58 -7.73 11.05 -9.30
CA LEU A 58 -8.86 11.57 -8.53
C LEU A 58 -10.09 11.93 -9.40
N LYS A 59 -9.89 12.24 -10.69
CA LYS A 59 -10.98 12.65 -11.61
C LYS A 59 -12.13 11.65 -11.70
N ASN A 60 -11.83 10.36 -11.54
CA ASN A 60 -12.82 9.29 -11.65
C ASN A 60 -13.22 8.71 -10.27
N LEU A 61 -12.70 9.26 -9.18
CA LEU A 61 -12.96 8.77 -7.83
C LEU A 61 -14.08 9.55 -7.16
N ASN A 62 -14.74 8.91 -6.20
CA ASN A 62 -15.78 9.52 -5.38
C ASN A 62 -15.28 9.69 -3.94
N PRO A 63 -15.26 10.91 -3.39
CA PRO A 63 -14.84 11.16 -2.00
C PRO A 63 -15.61 10.34 -0.97
N GLU A 64 -16.87 9.99 -1.25
CA GLU A 64 -17.73 9.19 -0.37
C GLU A 64 -17.34 7.71 -0.30
N THR A 65 -16.61 7.18 -1.29
CA THR A 65 -16.35 5.73 -1.41
C THR A 65 -14.88 5.40 -1.72
N THR A 66 -13.97 6.36 -1.56
CA THR A 66 -12.52 6.17 -1.79
C THR A 66 -11.77 6.07 -0.47
N LEU A 67 -10.96 5.04 -0.30
CA LEU A 67 -10.01 4.90 0.81
C LEU A 67 -8.59 5.22 0.34
N PHE A 68 -7.88 6.09 1.04
CA PHE A 68 -6.49 6.45 0.78
C PHE A 68 -5.57 5.72 1.74
N ILE A 69 -4.51 5.10 1.21
CA ILE A 69 -3.43 4.49 1.99
C ILE A 69 -2.20 5.37 1.83
N ILE A 70 -1.63 5.82 2.94
CA ILE A 70 -0.42 6.64 2.95
C ILE A 70 0.76 5.81 3.50
N PRO A 71 1.46 5.04 2.65
CA PRO A 71 2.63 4.28 3.07
C PRO A 71 3.91 5.12 3.05
N SER A 72 4.28 5.62 4.22
CA SER A 72 5.56 6.32 4.45
C SER A 72 6.06 6.05 5.86
N LYS A 73 7.22 5.39 5.96
CA LYS A 73 7.85 5.03 7.24
C LYS A 73 8.00 6.24 8.18
N THR A 74 8.55 7.32 7.65
CA THR A 74 8.81 8.55 8.41
C THR A 74 7.61 9.48 8.44
N PHE A 75 6.65 9.28 7.53
CA PHE A 75 5.52 10.19 7.29
C PHE A 75 5.95 11.62 6.94
N THR A 76 7.13 11.74 6.33
CA THR A 76 7.74 13.02 5.93
C THR A 76 8.29 13.00 4.51
N THR A 77 8.17 11.88 3.79
CA THR A 77 8.61 11.76 2.39
C THR A 77 7.90 12.82 1.55
N GLN A 78 8.67 13.71 0.93
CA GLN A 78 8.13 14.93 0.30
C GLN A 78 7.06 14.59 -0.75
N GLU A 79 7.37 13.69 -1.68
CA GLU A 79 6.49 13.30 -2.78
C GLU A 79 5.18 12.69 -2.25
N THR A 80 5.29 11.75 -1.32
CA THR A 80 4.13 11.11 -0.66
C THR A 80 3.29 12.12 0.10
N MET A 81 3.90 12.98 0.93
CA MET A 81 3.15 13.91 1.77
C MET A 81 2.53 15.04 0.96
N THR A 82 3.18 15.52 -0.10
CA THR A 82 2.56 16.46 -1.05
C THR A 82 1.30 15.84 -1.66
N ASN A 83 1.38 14.61 -2.18
CA ASN A 83 0.21 13.94 -2.74
C ASN A 83 -0.87 13.63 -1.69
N ALA A 84 -0.48 13.20 -0.49
CA ALA A 84 -1.41 12.89 0.60
C ALA A 84 -2.19 14.14 1.04
N LEU A 85 -1.50 15.27 1.20
CA LEU A 85 -2.13 16.54 1.55
C LEU A 85 -3.07 17.02 0.43
N SER A 86 -2.66 16.94 -0.83
CA SER A 86 -3.54 17.27 -1.96
C SER A 86 -4.76 16.34 -2.08
N ALA A 87 -4.61 15.04 -1.77
CA ALA A 87 -5.74 14.11 -1.70
C ALA A 87 -6.69 14.44 -0.55
N LYS A 88 -6.15 14.83 0.62
CA LYS A 88 -6.94 15.32 1.75
C LYS A 88 -7.69 16.60 1.40
N GLU A 89 -7.03 17.58 0.77
CA GLU A 89 -7.69 18.81 0.30
C GLU A 89 -8.80 18.51 -0.70
N TRP A 90 -8.60 17.56 -1.61
CA TRP A 90 -9.63 17.10 -2.53
C TRP A 90 -10.82 16.46 -1.79
N PHE A 91 -10.56 15.61 -0.80
CA PHE A 91 -11.58 14.97 0.02
C PHE A 91 -12.42 16.00 0.80
N LEU A 92 -11.76 16.98 1.43
CA LEU A 92 -12.39 18.02 2.25
C LEU A 92 -13.23 19.04 1.45
N LYS A 93 -13.23 18.97 0.11
CA LYS A 93 -14.21 19.72 -0.70
C LYS A 93 -15.63 19.19 -0.52
N VAL A 94 -15.78 17.94 -0.06
CA VAL A 94 -17.08 17.27 0.13
C VAL A 94 -17.23 16.74 1.55
N GLY A 95 -16.19 16.10 2.09
CA GLY A 95 -16.16 15.61 3.48
C GLY A 95 -15.69 16.67 4.48
N LYS A 96 -15.64 16.28 5.75
CA LYS A 96 -15.20 17.10 6.88
C LYS A 96 -13.91 16.58 7.52
N GLU A 97 -13.30 17.41 8.35
CA GLU A 97 -12.05 17.06 9.04
C GLU A 97 -12.24 15.83 9.95
N GLU A 98 -13.35 15.73 10.68
CA GLU A 98 -13.67 14.57 11.51
C GLU A 98 -13.91 13.27 10.72
N GLU A 99 -14.11 13.37 9.40
CA GLU A 99 -14.38 12.23 8.52
C GLU A 99 -13.11 11.69 7.84
N VAL A 100 -11.97 12.38 7.98
CA VAL A 100 -10.67 11.93 7.45
C VAL A 100 -10.33 10.54 7.97
N ALA A 101 -10.61 10.26 9.25
CA ALA A 101 -10.38 8.96 9.86
C ALA A 101 -11.15 7.81 9.18
N LYS A 102 -12.25 8.06 8.45
CA LYS A 102 -12.97 7.02 7.70
C LYS A 102 -12.34 6.73 6.33
N HIS A 103 -11.58 7.67 5.77
CA HIS A 103 -11.11 7.65 4.39
C HIS A 103 -9.60 7.62 4.23
N PHE A 104 -8.84 7.74 5.31
CA PHE A 104 -7.38 7.72 5.28
C PHE A 104 -6.85 6.72 6.30
N VAL A 105 -5.93 5.86 5.85
CA VAL A 105 -5.14 4.95 6.67
C VAL A 105 -3.65 5.19 6.40
N ALA A 106 -2.80 4.90 7.38
CA ALA A 106 -1.36 5.10 7.25
C ALA A 106 -0.61 3.78 7.44
N VAL A 107 0.45 3.58 6.66
CA VAL A 107 1.45 2.55 6.92
C VAL A 107 2.75 3.26 7.30
N SER A 108 3.00 3.38 8.61
CA SER A 108 4.01 4.30 9.15
C SER A 108 4.47 3.86 10.54
N THR A 109 5.65 4.33 10.94
CA THR A 109 6.14 4.22 12.33
C THR A 109 6.06 5.55 13.09
N ASN A 110 5.60 6.64 12.45
CA ASN A 110 5.50 7.98 13.02
C ASN A 110 4.06 8.30 13.44
N ILE A 111 3.65 7.76 14.59
CA ILE A 111 2.27 7.86 15.10
C ILE A 111 1.85 9.33 15.30
N GLU A 112 2.74 10.17 15.81
CA GLU A 112 2.42 11.58 16.08
C GLU A 112 2.08 12.35 14.79
N ALA A 113 2.90 12.22 13.75
CA ALA A 113 2.65 12.89 12.47
C ALA A 113 1.37 12.38 11.79
N VAL A 114 1.09 11.08 11.90
CA VAL A 114 -0.14 10.46 11.37
C VAL A 114 -1.38 10.99 12.09
N LYS A 115 -1.33 11.10 13.42
CA LYS A 115 -2.42 11.70 14.21
C LYS A 115 -2.61 13.18 13.87
N SER A 116 -1.53 13.95 13.70
CA SER A 116 -1.60 15.35 13.25
C SER A 116 -2.21 15.51 11.85
N PHE A 117 -2.10 14.49 10.99
CA PHE A 117 -2.78 14.47 9.69
C PHE A 117 -4.29 14.23 9.81
N GLY A 118 -4.79 13.72 10.95
CA GLY A 118 -6.20 13.42 11.18
C GLY A 118 -6.58 11.95 10.98
N ILE A 119 -5.58 11.06 10.82
CA ILE A 119 -5.80 9.61 10.77
C ILE A 119 -5.89 9.08 12.20
N SER A 120 -6.90 8.25 12.47
CA SER A 120 -7.08 7.64 13.78
C SER A 120 -6.05 6.56 14.07
N GLU A 121 -5.76 6.32 15.35
CA GLU A 121 -4.72 5.39 15.79
C GLU A 121 -5.00 3.94 15.36
N GLU A 122 -6.27 3.53 15.36
CA GLU A 122 -6.69 2.21 14.87
C GLU A 122 -6.48 1.99 13.36
N ASN A 123 -6.19 3.07 12.62
CA ASN A 123 -5.96 3.07 11.18
C ASN A 123 -4.48 3.22 10.83
N ILE A 124 -3.60 2.99 11.80
CA ILE A 124 -2.15 2.99 11.63
C ILE A 124 -1.66 1.55 11.61
N PHE A 125 -1.04 1.17 10.50
CA PHE A 125 -0.43 -0.15 10.32
C PHE A 125 1.09 0.00 10.41
N GLU A 126 1.65 -0.47 11.51
CA GLU A 126 3.09 -0.38 11.75
C GLU A 126 3.87 -1.50 11.08
N PHE A 127 5.15 -1.25 10.81
CA PHE A 127 6.12 -2.25 10.39
C PHE A 127 7.49 -1.97 11.00
N ARG A 128 8.37 -2.96 10.97
CA ARG A 128 9.64 -2.89 11.68
C ARG A 128 10.69 -2.08 10.92
N ASP A 129 11.62 -1.52 11.68
CA ASP A 129 12.70 -0.68 11.17
C ASP A 129 13.68 -1.40 10.25
N TRP A 130 13.92 -2.70 10.50
CA TRP A 130 14.77 -3.57 9.68
C TRP A 130 14.16 -3.94 8.32
N VAL A 131 12.89 -3.64 8.08
CA VAL A 131 12.26 -3.84 6.77
C VAL A 131 12.72 -2.72 5.82
N GLY A 132 13.63 -3.06 4.91
CA GLY A 132 14.07 -2.15 3.86
C GLY A 132 12.98 -1.89 2.83
N GLY A 133 12.86 -0.64 2.34
CA GLY A 133 11.76 -0.22 1.46
C GLY A 133 11.56 -1.13 0.23
N ARG A 134 12.63 -1.49 -0.48
CA ARG A 134 12.55 -2.36 -1.67
C ARG A 134 12.18 -3.82 -1.38
N TYR A 135 12.14 -4.23 -0.11
CA TYR A 135 11.74 -5.56 0.35
C TYR A 135 10.46 -5.50 1.21
N SER A 136 9.74 -4.38 1.18
CA SER A 136 8.70 -4.10 2.18
C SER A 136 7.32 -4.63 1.83
N LEU A 137 7.07 -5.09 0.59
CA LEU A 137 5.74 -5.52 0.14
C LEU A 137 5.12 -6.66 0.97
N TRP A 138 5.95 -7.43 1.67
CA TRP A 138 5.52 -8.54 2.55
C TRP A 138 5.05 -8.06 3.93
N SER A 139 5.28 -6.79 4.26
CA SER A 139 4.89 -6.16 5.52
C SER A 139 3.54 -5.45 5.41
N ALA A 140 3.22 -4.56 6.35
CA ALA A 140 2.05 -3.69 6.27
C ALA A 140 2.00 -2.83 4.99
N ILE A 141 3.13 -2.61 4.30
CA ILE A 141 3.15 -1.96 2.99
C ILE A 141 2.34 -2.75 1.94
N GLY A 142 2.18 -4.06 2.11
CA GLY A 142 1.33 -4.91 1.29
C GLY A 142 -0.18 -4.76 1.55
N LEU A 143 -0.63 -3.74 2.30
CA LEU A 143 -2.05 -3.54 2.60
C LEU A 143 -2.88 -3.36 1.31
N SER A 144 -2.40 -2.59 0.33
CA SER A 144 -3.07 -2.45 -0.97
C SER A 144 -3.15 -3.77 -1.73
N ILE A 145 -2.14 -4.64 -1.62
CA ILE A 145 -2.19 -6.01 -2.17
C ILE A 145 -3.31 -6.80 -1.49
N THR A 146 -3.33 -6.80 -0.16
CA THR A 146 -4.34 -7.51 0.65
C THR A 146 -5.77 -7.08 0.29
N LEU A 147 -6.00 -5.78 0.10
CA LEU A 147 -7.30 -5.26 -0.34
C LEU A 147 -7.61 -5.61 -1.79
N SER A 148 -6.60 -5.64 -2.65
CA SER A 148 -6.72 -5.97 -4.08
C SER A 148 -7.12 -7.43 -4.29
N ILE A 149 -6.47 -8.39 -3.63
CA ILE A 149 -6.66 -9.83 -3.90
C ILE A 149 -7.30 -10.62 -2.74
N GLY A 150 -7.56 -9.99 -1.61
CA GLY A 150 -8.06 -10.64 -0.40
C GLY A 150 -6.95 -11.26 0.46
N TYR A 151 -7.24 -11.41 1.75
CA TYR A 151 -6.25 -11.86 2.75
C TYR A 151 -5.74 -13.27 2.49
N ASP A 152 -6.61 -14.22 2.15
CA ASP A 152 -6.20 -15.61 1.92
C ASP A 152 -5.18 -15.73 0.78
N ASN A 153 -5.36 -14.95 -0.30
CA ASN A 153 -4.42 -14.91 -1.41
C ASN A 153 -3.11 -14.18 -1.04
N PHE A 154 -3.17 -13.14 -0.21
CA PHE A 154 -1.97 -12.49 0.32
C PHE A 154 -1.19 -13.43 1.25
N GLU A 155 -1.88 -14.23 2.08
CA GLU A 155 -1.25 -15.25 2.93
C GLU A 155 -0.59 -16.35 2.08
N ALA A 156 -1.24 -16.80 1.00
CA ALA A 156 -0.66 -17.76 0.07
C ALA A 156 0.60 -17.21 -0.62
N LEU A 157 0.60 -15.92 -0.98
CA LEU A 157 1.78 -15.22 -1.50
C LEU A 157 2.93 -15.20 -0.47
N LEU A 158 2.64 -14.90 0.80
CA LEU A 158 3.63 -14.95 1.89
C LEU A 158 4.19 -16.36 2.09
N LYS A 159 3.36 -17.39 2.02
CA LYS A 159 3.79 -18.80 2.11
C LYS A 159 4.73 -19.18 0.97
N GLY A 160 4.43 -18.77 -0.27
CA GLY A 160 5.32 -18.99 -1.40
C GLY A 160 6.70 -18.31 -1.24
N ALA A 161 6.73 -17.11 -0.67
CA ALA A 161 8.00 -16.45 -0.34
C ALA A 161 8.78 -17.19 0.77
N TYR A 162 8.07 -17.64 1.81
CA TYR A 162 8.67 -18.44 2.88
C TYR A 162 9.27 -19.77 2.38
N ASP A 163 8.60 -20.44 1.45
CA ASP A 163 9.12 -21.66 0.82
C ASP A 163 10.40 -21.37 0.03
N ALA A 164 10.43 -20.24 -0.70
CA ALA A 164 11.61 -19.79 -1.43
C ALA A 164 12.77 -19.41 -0.49
N ASP A 165 12.49 -18.74 0.62
CA ASP A 165 13.47 -18.40 1.65
C ASP A 165 14.03 -19.67 2.33
N THR A 166 13.17 -20.64 2.62
CA THR A 166 13.55 -21.94 3.18
C THR A 166 14.44 -22.72 2.23
N HIS A 167 14.10 -22.73 0.94
CA HIS A 167 14.95 -23.31 -0.12
C HIS A 167 16.31 -22.62 -0.18
N PHE A 168 16.32 -21.28 -0.19
CA PHE A 168 17.56 -20.50 -0.26
C PHE A 168 18.48 -20.76 0.94
N ASN A 169 17.94 -20.86 2.15
CA ASN A 169 18.73 -21.02 3.37
C ASN A 169 19.28 -22.44 3.55
N ASN A 170 18.57 -23.47 3.08
CA ASN A 170 18.85 -24.87 3.46
C ASN A 170 19.35 -25.76 2.30
N THR A 171 19.38 -25.27 1.06
CA THR A 171 19.80 -26.06 -0.10
C THR A 171 21.27 -25.85 -0.42
N GLU A 172 22.00 -26.96 -0.63
CA GLU A 172 23.38 -26.97 -1.13
C GLU A 172 23.54 -26.11 -2.38
N PHE A 173 24.64 -25.34 -2.48
CA PHE A 173 24.79 -24.29 -3.49
C PHE A 173 24.62 -24.75 -4.93
N GLU A 174 25.08 -25.97 -5.26
CA GLU A 174 24.96 -26.58 -6.59
C GLU A 174 23.50 -26.90 -7.00
N HIS A 175 22.56 -26.92 -6.05
CA HIS A 175 21.13 -27.10 -6.28
C HIS A 175 20.30 -25.85 -5.90
N ASN A 176 20.94 -24.79 -5.44
CA ASN A 176 20.29 -23.62 -4.89
C ASN A 176 19.97 -22.60 -5.99
N ILE A 177 18.73 -22.63 -6.50
CA ILE A 177 18.25 -21.77 -7.59
C ILE A 177 18.64 -20.28 -7.41
N PRO A 178 18.33 -19.59 -6.28
CA PRO A 178 18.78 -18.21 -6.11
C PRO A 178 20.30 -18.00 -6.15
N VAL A 179 21.09 -18.91 -5.56
CA VAL A 179 22.56 -18.83 -5.60
C VAL A 179 23.08 -18.98 -7.03
N ILE A 180 22.59 -19.98 -7.76
CA ILE A 180 22.99 -20.23 -9.15
C ILE A 180 22.65 -19.03 -10.02
N LEU A 181 21.44 -18.48 -9.91
CA LEU A 181 21.04 -17.27 -10.64
C LEU A 181 21.88 -16.05 -10.25
N GLY A 182 22.22 -15.91 -8.97
CA GLY A 182 23.12 -14.86 -8.49
C GLY A 182 24.52 -14.95 -9.09
N LEU A 183 25.10 -16.16 -9.16
CA LEU A 183 26.41 -16.39 -9.77
C LEU A 183 26.39 -16.16 -11.29
N LEU A 184 25.32 -16.60 -11.97
CA LEU A 184 25.12 -16.33 -13.41
C LEU A 184 24.98 -14.84 -13.71
N GLY A 185 24.43 -14.05 -12.79
CA GLY A 185 24.34 -12.59 -12.97
C GLY A 185 25.68 -11.85 -12.83
N ILE A 186 26.69 -12.48 -12.22
CA ILE A 186 28.05 -11.93 -12.09
C ILE A 186 28.90 -12.27 -13.32
N TRP A 187 28.70 -13.46 -13.90
CA TRP A 187 29.45 -13.97 -15.05
C TRP A 187 29.14 -13.21 -16.34
#